data_AF-A0A843SGA1-F1
#
_entry.id   AF-A0A843SGA1-F1
#
_cell.length_a   1.000
_cell.length_b   1.000
_cell.length_c   1.000
_cell.angle_alpha   90.00
_cell.angle_beta   90.00
_cell.angle_gamma   90.00
#
_symmetry.space_group_name_H-M   'P 1'
#
loop_
_entity.id
_entity.type
_entity.pdbx_description
1 polymer ?
#
loop_
_entity_poly.entity_id
_entity_poly.type
_entity_poly.pdbx_seq_one_letter_code
_entity_poly.pdbx_strand_id
1 'polypeptide(L)'
;MFGSIDKSKGLLFVTYDLDQSLRNTIQGMQKEVEELDENRLLNTAPDDLKQYFVEKYKVTPITLLHDQWYADHQDVQVDVRYDRMRWIDDTSRPALVPGERVEVRVPFEGESDLFYTRASTFSMNPPRAVIEKSELVLRYESPADQPKDIRPEVDRALADIEHHLGWQRGMIDAHNSSLSRVAEQAIHQRRERLLSQSRRAASLGIPIRRRDDAPKTYSVPTVRKKATPSLPPASAANYEAEPAWAMEQYEQALKIVQDMALVMERSPDAFKTMNEEALRQHFLVQLNGQFEGKATGETFNMAGKTDILLREGDRNVFIAECKFWKGPKVFSDAIDQLLSYATWRDGKAAILVFNRGTETSTVLGGIDSTVKAHTNFKRAMNWQHESGFRYVLHSNSDKNREVILTVLTFHVPK
;
A
#
# COMPACT_ATOMS: atom_id res chain seq x y z
N MET A 1 12.16 20.43 6.69
CA MET A 1 13.09 21.57 6.88
C MET A 1 13.74 21.41 8.24
N PHE A 2 14.99 20.93 8.28
CA PHE A 2 15.73 20.68 9.52
C PHE A 2 16.59 21.90 9.83
N GLY A 3 16.33 22.56 10.96
CA GLY A 3 17.17 23.65 11.47
C GLY A 3 18.57 23.14 11.81
N SER A 4 19.58 24.02 11.72
CA SER A 4 20.98 23.74 12.00
C SER A 4 21.18 23.09 13.38
N ILE A 5 21.37 21.77 13.42
CA ILE A 5 21.70 21.01 14.62
C ILE A 5 23.13 21.36 15.05
N ASP A 6 23.32 21.73 16.32
CA ASP A 6 24.66 21.81 16.91
C ASP A 6 25.18 20.38 17.19
N LYS A 7 25.57 19.69 16.12
CA LYS A 7 26.10 18.31 16.14
C LYS A 7 27.42 18.19 16.90
N SER A 8 28.02 19.32 17.31
CA SER A 8 29.31 19.36 17.99
C SER A 8 29.26 18.87 19.44
N LYS A 9 28.09 18.97 20.12
CA LYS A 9 27.93 18.56 21.52
C LYS A 9 27.72 17.05 21.72
N GLY A 10 27.42 16.32 20.64
CA GLY A 10 27.28 14.86 20.65
C GLY A 10 26.11 14.31 21.49
N LEU A 11 25.15 15.13 21.92
CA LEU A 11 23.98 14.64 22.67
C LEU A 11 22.97 14.00 21.73
N LEU A 12 22.60 12.74 22.00
CA LEU A 12 21.59 12.02 21.25
C LEU A 12 20.21 12.14 21.92
N PHE A 13 19.15 11.91 21.15
CA PHE A 13 17.76 11.77 21.61
C PHE A 13 17.19 12.96 22.40
N VAL A 14 17.63 14.20 22.11
CA VAL A 14 17.17 15.40 22.83
C VAL A 14 16.72 16.56 21.96
N THR A 15 17.06 16.57 20.66
CA THR A 15 16.93 17.77 19.83
C THR A 15 15.50 18.01 19.38
N TYR A 16 14.82 16.97 18.90
CA TYR A 16 13.47 17.06 18.34
C TYR A 16 12.53 16.09 19.01
N ASP A 17 11.23 16.38 18.99
CA ASP A 17 10.22 15.44 19.45
C ASP A 17 9.86 14.45 18.33
N LEU A 18 9.98 13.14 18.62
CA LEU A 18 9.67 12.10 17.64
C LEU A 18 8.18 12.07 17.30
N ASP A 19 7.28 12.26 18.27
CA ASP A 19 5.84 12.26 18.01
C ASP A 19 5.47 13.40 17.06
N GLN A 20 6.02 14.60 17.29
CA GLN A 20 5.81 15.73 16.38
C GLN A 20 6.37 15.44 14.98
N SER A 21 7.53 14.81 14.87
CA SER A 21 8.12 14.44 13.58
C SER A 21 7.22 13.45 12.83
N LEU A 22 6.73 12.40 13.50
CA LEU A 22 5.84 11.40 12.91
C LEU A 22 4.49 12.01 12.49
N ARG A 23 3.94 12.94 13.27
CA ARG A 23 2.73 13.70 12.90
C ARG A 23 2.96 14.56 11.66
N ASN A 24 4.10 15.25 11.57
CA ASN A 24 4.46 16.05 10.41
C ASN A 24 4.60 15.18 9.14
N THR A 25 5.12 13.95 9.28
CA THR A 25 5.17 12.96 8.18
C THR A 25 3.77 12.62 7.67
N ILE A 26 2.81 12.35 8.58
CA ILE A 26 1.40 12.09 8.20
C ILE A 26 0.77 13.31 7.52
N GLN A 27 0.96 14.51 8.08
CA GLN A 27 0.44 15.74 7.49
C GLN A 27 1.03 16.01 6.10
N GLY A 28 2.32 15.73 5.92
CA GLY A 28 3.00 15.81 4.64
C GLY A 28 2.37 14.88 3.60
N MET A 29 2.05 13.64 3.98
CA MET A 29 1.36 12.68 3.11
C MET A 29 -0.03 13.17 2.71
N GLN A 30 -0.83 13.62 3.68
CA GLN A 30 -2.18 14.13 3.41
C GLN A 30 -2.13 15.36 2.50
N LYS A 31 -1.14 16.25 2.70
CA LYS A 31 -0.94 17.41 1.84
C LYS A 31 -0.54 17.01 0.41
N GLU A 32 0.33 16.01 0.23
CA GLU A 32 0.68 15.52 -1.10
C GLU A 32 -0.51 14.87 -1.82
N VAL A 33 -1.38 14.15 -1.09
CA VAL A 33 -2.64 13.63 -1.65
C VAL A 33 -3.56 14.76 -2.12
N GLU A 34 -3.61 15.86 -1.38
CA GLU A 34 -4.42 17.05 -1.72
C GLU A 34 -3.88 17.81 -2.94
N GLU A 35 -2.55 17.92 -3.04
CA GLU A 35 -1.83 18.60 -4.13
C GLU A 35 -1.72 17.75 -5.42
N LEU A 36 -2.03 16.45 -5.36
CA LEU A 36 -2.00 15.59 -6.52
C LEU A 36 -3.03 16.05 -7.57
N ASP A 37 -2.61 16.06 -8.84
CA ASP A 37 -3.48 16.41 -9.96
C ASP A 37 -4.78 15.58 -9.95
N GLU A 38 -5.90 16.26 -10.19
CA GLU A 38 -7.24 15.69 -10.06
C GLU A 38 -7.48 14.53 -11.03
N ASN A 39 -7.07 14.71 -12.30
CA ASN A 39 -7.18 13.66 -13.31
C ASN A 39 -6.31 12.47 -12.91
N ARG A 40 -5.07 12.71 -12.48
CA ARG A 40 -4.16 11.65 -12.05
C ARG A 40 -4.69 10.86 -10.86
N LEU A 41 -5.22 11.55 -9.84
CA LEU A 41 -5.79 10.91 -8.65
C LEU A 41 -6.99 10.04 -9.01
N LEU A 42 -7.90 10.54 -9.85
CA LEU A 42 -9.09 9.80 -10.27
C LEU A 42 -8.73 8.66 -11.23
N ASN A 43 -7.67 8.84 -12.03
CA ASN A 43 -7.26 7.90 -13.06
C ASN A 43 -6.40 6.73 -12.59
N THR A 44 -5.88 6.79 -11.37
CA THR A 44 -5.02 5.76 -10.78
C THR A 44 -5.83 4.91 -9.81
N ALA A 45 -5.53 3.60 -9.73
CA ALA A 45 -6.18 2.73 -8.76
C ALA A 45 -5.87 3.18 -7.32
N PRO A 46 -6.86 3.25 -6.41
CA PRO A 46 -6.65 3.71 -5.04
C PRO A 46 -5.63 2.87 -4.27
N ASP A 47 -5.59 1.56 -4.49
CA ASP A 47 -4.65 0.65 -3.84
C ASP A 47 -3.20 0.87 -4.30
N ASP A 48 -2.98 1.17 -5.59
CA ASP A 48 -1.66 1.48 -6.14
C ASP A 48 -1.11 2.80 -5.57
N LEU A 49 -1.99 3.81 -5.42
CA LEU A 49 -1.66 5.07 -4.75
C LEU A 49 -1.36 4.85 -3.26
N LYS A 50 -2.17 4.04 -2.57
CA LYS A 50 -1.96 3.69 -1.17
C LYS A 50 -0.58 3.07 -0.96
N GLN A 51 -0.21 2.10 -1.79
CA GLN A 51 1.11 1.46 -1.71
C GLN A 51 2.25 2.46 -1.94
N TYR A 52 2.12 3.35 -2.92
CA TYR A 52 3.10 4.42 -3.17
C TYR A 52 3.27 5.34 -1.94
N PHE A 53 2.18 5.82 -1.35
CA PHE A 53 2.24 6.73 -0.21
C PHE A 53 2.77 6.03 1.04
N VAL A 54 2.37 4.79 1.30
CA VAL A 54 2.91 4.00 2.41
C VAL A 54 4.42 3.83 2.26
N GLU A 55 4.91 3.42 1.09
CA GLU A 55 6.35 3.21 0.89
C GLU A 55 7.15 4.51 0.99
N LYS A 56 6.60 5.61 0.46
CA LYS A 56 7.26 6.92 0.50
C LYS A 56 7.38 7.50 1.90
N TYR A 57 6.34 7.35 2.72
CA TYR A 57 6.25 7.96 4.05
C TYR A 57 6.61 7.01 5.20
N LYS A 58 6.94 5.75 4.89
CA LYS A 58 7.44 4.78 5.88
C LYS A 58 8.78 5.24 6.45
N VAL A 59 8.82 5.29 7.78
CA VAL A 59 10.04 5.62 8.54
C VAL A 59 10.80 4.34 8.83
N THR A 60 12.08 4.28 8.44
CA THR A 60 12.94 3.12 8.69
C THR A 60 13.63 3.28 10.04
N PRO A 61 13.34 2.42 11.05
CA PRO A 61 13.95 2.52 12.37
C PRO A 61 15.46 2.25 12.30
N ILE A 62 16.21 2.82 13.24
CA ILE A 62 17.66 2.56 13.34
C ILE A 62 17.90 1.15 13.88
N THR A 63 18.81 0.42 13.26
CA THR A 63 19.36 -0.84 13.76
C THR A 63 20.88 -0.77 13.77
N LEU A 64 21.49 -0.99 14.94
CA LEU A 64 22.94 -1.02 15.11
C LEU A 64 23.48 -2.39 14.67
N LEU A 65 24.61 -2.40 13.95
CA LEU A 65 25.29 -3.60 13.46
C LEU A 65 26.46 -3.95 14.40
N HIS A 66 26.14 -4.58 15.52
CA HIS A 66 27.10 -4.90 16.60
C HIS A 66 28.20 -5.86 16.17
N ASP A 67 27.94 -6.69 15.17
CA ASP A 67 28.89 -7.64 14.59
C ASP A 67 29.96 -6.97 13.72
N GLN A 68 29.75 -5.71 13.30
CA GLN A 68 30.59 -4.99 12.37
C GLN A 68 31.28 -3.76 12.98
N TRP A 69 31.19 -3.58 14.30
CA TRP A 69 31.89 -2.50 14.97
C TRP A 69 33.41 -2.71 15.00
N TYR A 70 34.14 -1.60 15.04
CA TYR A 70 35.59 -1.59 15.14
C TYR A 70 36.05 -0.40 15.99
N ALA A 71 37.32 -0.44 16.42
CA ALA A 71 37.92 0.62 17.21
C ALA A 71 39.19 1.14 16.53
N ASP A 72 39.28 2.46 16.40
CA ASP A 72 40.49 3.16 15.99
C ASP A 72 41.15 3.79 17.22
N HIS A 73 42.47 3.88 17.22
CA HIS A 73 43.24 4.58 18.24
C HIS A 73 44.20 5.57 17.59
N GLN A 74 44.42 6.72 18.23
CA GLN A 74 45.37 7.73 17.78
C GLN A 74 45.92 8.54 18.95
N ASP A 75 47.17 8.99 18.83
CA ASP A 75 47.77 9.91 19.79
C ASP A 75 47.17 11.32 19.63
N VAL A 76 46.75 11.91 20.76
CA VAL A 76 46.17 13.26 20.80
C VAL A 76 46.68 14.06 21.99
N GLN A 77 46.47 15.37 21.94
CA GLN A 77 46.65 16.24 23.11
C GLN A 77 45.33 16.30 23.89
N VAL A 78 45.32 15.71 25.07
CA VAL A 78 44.14 15.65 25.96
C VAL A 78 44.13 16.85 26.88
N ASP A 79 42.99 17.53 26.96
CA ASP A 79 42.81 18.66 27.86
C ASP A 79 42.43 18.20 29.27
N VAL A 80 43.38 18.31 30.19
CA VAL A 80 43.25 17.87 31.58
C VAL A 80 42.87 18.99 32.54
N ARG A 81 42.42 20.17 32.06
CA ARG A 81 42.15 21.35 32.91
C ARG A 81 41.17 21.13 34.07
N TYR A 82 40.36 20.08 34.03
CA TYR A 82 39.40 19.71 35.09
C TYR A 82 39.72 18.36 35.76
N ASP A 83 40.91 17.80 35.52
CA ASP A 83 41.37 16.58 36.15
C ASP A 83 41.67 16.83 37.64
N ARG A 84 40.89 16.19 38.52
CA ARG A 84 41.01 16.32 39.98
C ARG A 84 42.26 15.67 40.56
N MET A 85 42.94 14.82 39.80
CA MET A 85 44.20 14.20 40.22
C MET A 85 45.42 15.06 39.90
N ARG A 86 45.24 16.19 39.20
CA ARG A 86 46.31 17.11 38.82
C ARG A 86 46.14 18.46 39.50
N TRP A 87 47.25 19.02 39.94
CA TRP A 87 47.29 20.41 40.38
C TRP A 87 47.40 21.32 39.16
N ILE A 88 46.36 22.10 38.88
CA ILE A 88 46.29 23.02 37.72
C ILE A 88 45.92 24.41 38.24
N ASP A 89 46.88 25.34 38.13
CA ASP A 89 46.77 26.69 38.70
C ASP A 89 45.78 27.61 37.93
N ASP A 90 45.64 27.42 36.62
CA ASP A 90 44.75 28.22 35.76
C ASP A 90 43.87 27.32 34.89
N THR A 91 42.57 27.28 35.19
CA THR A 91 41.56 26.50 34.44
C THR A 91 40.86 27.30 33.34
N SER A 92 41.21 28.58 33.17
CA SER A 92 40.66 29.45 32.11
C SER A 92 41.20 29.11 30.73
N ARG A 93 42.32 28.37 30.66
CA ARG A 93 42.98 27.93 29.42
C ARG A 93 43.07 26.39 29.35
N PRO A 94 43.18 25.81 28.15
CA PRO A 94 43.44 24.38 28.00
C PRO A 94 44.76 23.99 28.66
N ALA A 95 44.76 22.89 29.41
CA ALA A 95 45.97 22.27 29.93
C ALA A 95 46.19 20.95 29.18
N LEU A 96 47.00 20.99 28.13
CA LEU A 96 47.14 19.87 27.20
C LEU A 96 48.28 18.94 27.61
N VAL A 97 48.03 17.63 27.63
CA VAL A 97 49.04 16.59 27.84
C VAL A 97 48.95 15.52 26.75
N PRO A 98 50.05 14.83 26.41
CA PRO A 98 50.00 13.66 25.53
C PRO A 98 49.07 12.59 26.09
N GLY A 99 48.22 12.03 25.24
CA GLY A 99 47.33 10.93 25.56
C GLY A 99 46.85 10.22 24.30
N GLU A 100 45.90 9.31 24.49
CA GLU A 100 45.30 8.55 23.42
C GLU A 100 43.82 8.90 23.27
N ARG A 101 43.33 8.88 22.03
CA ARG A 101 41.90 8.87 21.71
C ARG A 101 41.55 7.52 21.10
N VAL A 102 40.59 6.85 21.72
CA VAL A 102 39.97 5.64 21.17
C VAL A 102 38.59 6.00 20.63
N GLU A 103 38.36 5.71 19.35
CA GLU A 103 37.08 5.88 18.68
C GLU A 103 36.47 4.52 18.40
N VAL A 104 35.35 4.19 19.07
CA VAL A 104 34.57 3.00 18.76
C VAL A 104 33.51 3.39 17.73
N ARG A 105 33.57 2.75 16.55
CA ARG A 105 32.69 2.99 15.42
C ARG A 105 31.72 1.82 15.26
N VAL A 106 30.42 2.12 15.29
CA VAL A 106 29.34 1.13 15.13
C VAL A 106 28.51 1.49 13.92
N PRO A 107 28.59 0.71 12.82
CA PRO A 107 27.73 0.90 11.66
C PRO A 107 26.24 0.74 12.03
N PHE A 108 25.37 1.45 11.33
CA PHE A 108 23.92 1.32 11.51
C PHE A 108 23.15 1.40 10.19
N GLU A 109 21.98 0.77 10.18
CA GLU A 109 20.96 0.92 9.14
C GLU A 109 19.81 1.79 9.63
N GLY A 110 19.13 2.47 8.70
CA GLY A 110 17.96 3.31 9.00
C GLY A 110 18.22 4.81 8.84
N GLU A 111 17.32 5.62 9.38
CA GLU A 111 17.36 7.08 9.20
C GLU A 111 18.18 7.76 10.29
N SER A 112 19.35 8.31 9.92
CA SER A 112 20.29 8.96 10.85
C SER A 112 19.68 10.13 11.65
N ASP A 113 18.66 10.78 11.11
CA ASP A 113 17.99 11.91 11.76
C ASP A 113 17.26 11.45 13.05
N LEU A 114 16.90 10.16 13.16
CA LEU A 114 16.24 9.59 14.33
C LEU A 114 17.12 9.62 15.59
N PHE A 115 18.45 9.58 15.46
CA PHE A 115 19.38 9.74 16.60
C PHE A 115 19.22 11.08 17.33
N TYR A 116 18.63 12.09 16.68
CA TYR A 116 18.40 13.41 17.26
C TYR A 116 16.95 13.62 17.73
N THR A 117 16.10 12.60 17.57
CA THR A 117 14.69 12.66 17.98
C THR A 117 14.50 11.98 19.34
N ARG A 118 13.69 12.56 20.21
CA ARG A 118 13.37 12.04 21.54
C ARG A 118 12.02 11.33 21.49
N ALA A 119 11.97 10.10 21.98
CA ALA A 119 10.71 9.40 22.17
C ALA A 119 9.86 10.06 23.28
N SER A 120 8.58 9.68 23.38
CA SER A 120 7.70 10.16 24.45
C SER A 120 8.18 9.69 25.84
N THR A 121 8.79 8.51 25.90
CA THR A 121 9.58 8.03 27.06
C THR A 121 11.02 8.50 26.92
N PHE A 122 11.59 9.07 27.99
CA PHE A 122 12.95 9.60 27.96
C PHE A 122 13.68 9.46 29.30
N SER A 123 15.01 9.54 29.24
CA SER A 123 15.92 9.62 30.38
C SER A 123 16.42 11.05 30.59
N MET A 124 16.70 11.43 31.83
CA MET A 124 17.31 12.72 32.19
C MET A 124 18.82 12.77 31.90
N ASN A 125 19.45 11.62 31.62
CA ASN A 125 20.85 11.52 31.24
C ASN A 125 20.96 10.90 29.83
N PRO A 126 20.85 11.70 28.76
CA PRO A 126 20.88 11.20 27.39
C PRO A 126 22.29 10.70 27.02
N PRO A 127 22.39 9.63 26.21
CA PRO A 127 23.69 9.13 25.76
C PRO A 127 24.36 10.12 24.80
N ARG A 128 25.69 10.00 24.70
CA ARG A 128 26.51 10.87 23.86
C ARG A 128 27.24 10.07 22.79
N ALA A 129 27.10 10.47 21.54
CA ALA A 129 27.88 9.97 20.42
C ALA A 129 27.86 10.97 19.26
N VAL A 130 28.76 10.78 18.31
CA VAL A 130 28.79 11.54 17.06
C VAL A 130 28.32 10.64 15.92
N ILE A 131 27.47 11.15 15.05
CA ILE A 131 27.05 10.42 13.84
C ILE A 131 27.88 10.89 12.66
N GLU A 132 28.70 9.99 12.12
CA GLU A 132 29.53 10.23 10.95
C GLU A 132 29.10 9.31 9.80
N LYS A 133 28.57 9.88 8.72
CA LYS A 133 28.00 9.14 7.59
C LYS A 133 26.87 8.18 8.04
N SER A 134 27.20 6.90 8.21
CA SER A 134 26.31 5.80 8.63
C SER A 134 26.90 5.02 9.80
N GLU A 135 27.77 5.69 10.58
CA GLU A 135 28.40 5.12 11.76
C GLU A 135 28.10 5.99 12.98
N LEU A 136 27.84 5.31 14.09
CA LEU A 136 27.81 5.86 15.43
C LEU A 136 29.24 5.84 15.98
N VAL A 137 29.77 6.98 16.39
CA VAL A 137 31.15 7.14 16.86
C VAL A 137 31.14 7.54 18.34
N LEU A 138 31.65 6.64 19.19
CA LEU A 138 31.89 6.88 20.62
C LEU A 138 33.35 7.25 20.80
N ARG A 139 33.61 8.44 21.37
CA ARG A 139 34.97 8.99 21.54
C ARG A 139 35.36 8.98 23.01
N TYR A 140 36.49 8.35 23.31
CA TYR A 140 37.08 8.32 24.63
C TYR A 140 38.51 8.84 24.55
N GLU A 141 38.86 9.77 25.45
CA GLU A 141 40.21 10.32 25.55
C GLU A 141 40.77 9.99 26.93
N SER A 142 42.03 9.58 26.99
CA SER A 142 42.73 9.26 28.23
C SER A 142 44.17 9.78 28.18
N PRO A 143 44.64 10.49 29.21
CA PRO A 143 46.05 10.87 29.32
C PRO A 143 46.98 9.64 29.34
N ALA A 144 48.17 9.73 28.75
CA ALA A 144 49.08 8.59 28.63
C ALA A 144 49.57 8.03 29.98
N ASP A 145 49.59 8.88 31.01
CA ASP A 145 49.95 8.54 32.40
C ASP A 145 48.75 8.02 33.23
N GLN A 146 47.54 8.06 32.68
CA GLN A 146 46.32 7.54 33.32
C GLN A 146 45.48 6.71 32.31
N PRO A 147 45.99 5.56 31.83
CA PRO A 147 45.25 4.71 30.91
C PRO A 147 43.97 4.19 31.58
N LYS A 148 42.89 4.13 30.81
CA LYS A 148 41.56 3.77 31.31
C LYS A 148 41.00 2.61 30.52
N ASP A 149 40.43 1.62 31.21
CA ASP A 149 39.61 0.60 30.55
C ASP A 149 38.28 1.23 30.10
N ILE A 150 38.17 1.47 28.80
CA ILE A 150 36.98 2.07 28.19
C ILE A 150 35.87 1.05 27.93
N ARG A 151 36.15 -0.26 28.00
CA ARG A 151 35.19 -1.29 27.58
C ARG A 151 33.87 -1.24 28.35
N PRO A 152 33.85 -1.10 29.69
CA PRO A 152 32.60 -0.96 30.43
C PRO A 152 31.81 0.31 30.09
N GLU A 153 32.50 1.38 29.67
CA GLU A 153 31.85 2.64 29.28
C GLU A 153 31.21 2.55 27.90
N VAL A 154 31.86 1.84 26.98
CA VAL A 154 31.33 1.52 25.66
C VAL A 154 30.08 0.65 25.79
N ASP A 155 30.15 -0.44 26.55
CA ASP A 155 29.04 -1.37 26.72
C ASP A 155 27.82 -0.67 27.36
N ARG A 156 28.06 0.20 28.36
CA ARG A 156 26.99 1.02 28.97
C ARG A 156 26.40 2.02 27.98
N ALA A 157 27.24 2.75 27.24
CA ALA A 157 26.77 3.74 26.28
C ALA A 157 25.93 3.09 25.16
N LEU A 158 26.33 1.92 24.67
CA LEU A 158 25.56 1.19 23.67
C LEU A 158 24.24 0.67 24.24
N ALA A 159 24.23 0.10 25.45
CA ALA A 159 22.99 -0.34 26.09
C ALA A 159 22.00 0.81 26.30
N ASP A 160 22.49 1.99 26.71
CA ASP A 160 21.66 3.19 26.85
C ASP A 160 21.09 3.64 25.48
N ILE A 161 21.91 3.64 24.42
CA ILE A 161 21.46 3.98 23.07
C ILE A 161 20.41 2.99 22.58
N GLU A 162 20.64 1.69 22.74
CA GLU A 162 19.67 0.64 22.38
C GLU A 162 18.35 0.81 23.12
N HIS A 163 18.38 1.18 24.39
CA HIS A 163 17.17 1.43 25.18
C HIS A 163 16.33 2.57 24.57
N HIS A 164 16.99 3.68 24.22
CA HIS A 164 16.34 4.79 23.53
C HIS A 164 15.80 4.37 22.15
N LEU A 165 16.55 3.59 21.37
CA LEU A 165 16.10 3.05 20.09
C LEU A 165 14.88 2.13 20.25
N GLY A 166 14.83 1.34 21.32
CA GLY A 166 13.69 0.49 21.67
C GLY A 166 12.42 1.29 21.92
N TRP A 167 12.50 2.40 22.67
CA TRP A 167 11.36 3.31 22.87
C TRP A 167 10.90 3.95 21.56
N GLN A 168 11.83 4.40 20.71
CA GLN A 168 11.48 4.94 19.39
C GLN A 168 10.82 3.91 18.49
N ARG A 169 11.29 2.66 18.51
CA ARG A 169 10.80 1.58 17.66
C ARG A 169 9.30 1.35 17.86
N GLY A 170 8.82 1.31 19.10
CA GLY A 170 7.39 1.19 19.38
C GLY A 170 6.54 2.31 18.75
N MET A 171 7.03 3.56 18.77
CA MET A 171 6.35 4.69 18.14
C MET A 171 6.39 4.62 16.60
N ILE A 172 7.53 4.23 16.04
CA ILE A 172 7.73 4.10 14.59
C ILE A 172 6.87 2.95 14.04
N ASP A 173 6.80 1.82 14.72
CA ASP A 173 6.00 0.67 14.31
C ASP A 173 4.51 0.98 14.35
N ALA A 174 4.05 1.70 15.38
CA ALA A 174 2.68 2.19 15.46
C ALA A 174 2.36 3.18 14.32
N HIS A 175 3.27 4.11 14.03
CA HIS A 175 3.14 5.03 12.91
C HIS A 175 3.04 4.27 11.58
N ASN A 176 4.01 3.41 11.28
CA ASN A 176 4.09 2.64 10.03
C ASN A 176 2.85 1.75 9.84
N SER A 177 2.35 1.13 10.91
CA SER A 177 1.13 0.32 10.86
C SER A 177 -0.12 1.16 10.57
N SER A 178 -0.14 2.42 11.03
CA SER A 178 -1.26 3.33 10.80
C SER A 178 -1.28 3.94 9.39
N LEU A 179 -0.13 4.02 8.70
CA LEU A 179 0.02 4.71 7.40
C LEU A 179 -0.96 4.18 6.35
N SER A 180 -1.14 2.86 6.23
CA SER A 180 -2.04 2.28 5.23
C SER A 180 -3.47 2.80 5.38
N ARG A 181 -3.99 2.78 6.61
CA ARG A 181 -5.36 3.25 6.90
C ARG A 181 -5.50 4.74 6.66
N VAL A 182 -4.51 5.54 7.06
CA VAL A 182 -4.56 6.99 6.91
C VAL A 182 -4.45 7.41 5.44
N ALA A 183 -3.58 6.75 4.67
CA ALA A 183 -3.45 6.97 3.24
C ALA A 183 -4.75 6.64 2.49
N GLU A 184 -5.35 5.49 2.78
CA GLU A 184 -6.62 5.06 2.20
C GLU A 184 -7.75 6.06 2.47
N GLN A 185 -7.89 6.50 3.73
CA GLN A 185 -8.88 7.51 4.10
C GLN A 185 -8.67 8.84 3.37
N ALA A 186 -7.43 9.34 3.30
CA ALA A 186 -7.12 10.59 2.62
C ALA A 186 -7.43 10.52 1.11
N ILE A 187 -7.03 9.42 0.46
CA ILE A 187 -7.30 9.18 -0.97
C ILE A 187 -8.80 9.11 -1.23
N HIS A 188 -9.54 8.35 -0.42
CA HIS A 188 -10.99 8.19 -0.59
C HIS A 188 -11.73 9.52 -0.42
N GLN A 189 -11.45 10.25 0.66
CA GLN A 189 -12.08 11.55 0.93
C GLN A 189 -11.81 12.57 -0.19
N ARG A 190 -10.57 12.64 -0.70
CA ARG A 190 -10.23 13.53 -1.81
C ARG A 190 -10.97 13.13 -3.09
N ARG A 191 -11.00 11.83 -3.43
CA ARG A 191 -11.72 11.31 -4.60
C ARG A 191 -13.21 11.60 -4.53
N GLU A 192 -13.87 11.28 -3.42
CA GLU A 192 -15.31 11.55 -3.22
C GLU A 192 -15.62 13.05 -3.38
N ARG A 193 -14.78 13.92 -2.82
CA ARG A 193 -14.95 15.36 -2.97
C ARG A 193 -14.86 15.79 -4.43
N LEU A 194 -13.87 15.33 -5.18
CA LEU A 194 -13.73 15.62 -6.62
C LEU A 194 -14.90 15.08 -7.44
N LEU A 195 -15.35 13.85 -7.18
CA LEU A 195 -16.51 13.25 -7.85
C LEU A 195 -17.79 14.04 -7.57
N SER A 196 -18.00 14.47 -6.33
CA SER A 196 -19.15 15.30 -5.96
C SER A 196 -19.12 16.67 -6.65
N GLN A 197 -17.93 17.26 -6.82
CA GLN A 197 -17.75 18.52 -7.54
C GLN A 197 -18.05 18.33 -9.03
N SER A 198 -17.56 17.24 -9.63
CA SER A 198 -17.83 16.90 -11.03
C SER A 198 -19.33 16.67 -11.28
N ARG A 199 -20.02 15.93 -10.41
CA ARG A 199 -21.47 15.68 -10.53
C ARG A 199 -22.28 16.98 -10.44
N ARG A 200 -21.95 17.87 -9.49
CA ARG A 200 -22.57 19.20 -9.38
C ARG A 200 -22.33 20.03 -10.64
N ALA A 201 -21.10 20.02 -11.15
CA ALA A 201 -20.76 20.77 -12.34
C ALA A 201 -21.47 20.24 -13.60
N ALA A 202 -21.62 18.92 -13.74
CA ALA A 202 -22.40 18.29 -14.81
C ALA A 202 -23.90 18.65 -14.71
N SER A 203 -24.46 18.73 -13.49
CA SER A 203 -25.87 19.09 -13.28
C SER A 203 -26.21 20.55 -13.65
N LEU A 204 -25.20 21.42 -13.81
CA LEU A 204 -25.41 22.81 -14.20
C LEU A 204 -25.69 22.98 -15.71
N GLY A 205 -25.47 21.94 -16.54
CA GLY A 205 -25.75 21.99 -17.99
C GLY A 205 -24.90 22.98 -18.79
N ILE A 206 -23.90 23.61 -18.17
CA ILE A 206 -23.01 24.60 -18.77
C ILE A 206 -21.66 23.94 -19.05
N PRO A 207 -21.12 24.01 -20.28
CA PRO A 207 -19.80 23.45 -20.61
C PRO A 207 -18.72 24.07 -19.72
N ILE A 208 -18.05 23.25 -18.92
CA ILE A 208 -16.97 23.69 -18.04
C ILE A 208 -15.76 24.01 -18.90
N ARG A 209 -15.35 25.28 -18.93
CA ARG A 209 -14.07 25.70 -19.53
C ARG A 209 -12.94 25.17 -18.65
N ARG A 210 -12.33 24.05 -19.06
CA ARG A 210 -11.16 23.47 -18.40
C ARG A 210 -9.95 24.38 -18.65
N ARG A 211 -9.09 24.53 -17.65
CA ARG A 211 -7.75 25.13 -17.85
C ARG A 211 -6.93 24.10 -18.62
N ASP A 212 -6.48 24.47 -19.82
CA ASP A 212 -5.52 23.69 -20.62
C ASP A 212 -4.09 23.69 -20.04
N ASP A 213 -3.88 24.37 -18.91
CA ASP A 213 -2.60 24.47 -18.23
C ASP A 213 -2.43 23.34 -17.21
N ALA A 214 -2.40 22.10 -17.69
CA ALA A 214 -1.72 21.02 -16.97
C ALA A 214 -0.23 21.10 -17.36
N PRO A 215 0.68 21.58 -16.49
CA PRO A 215 2.08 21.66 -16.84
C PRO A 215 2.63 20.27 -17.15
N LYS A 216 3.12 20.11 -18.38
CA LYS A 216 3.98 19.01 -18.79
C LYS A 216 5.23 19.04 -17.92
N THR A 217 5.39 18.05 -17.04
CA THR A 217 6.66 17.58 -16.45
C THR A 217 7.63 18.61 -15.83
N TYR A 218 7.87 18.39 -14.53
CA TYR A 218 9.18 18.40 -13.86
C TYR A 218 9.93 19.72 -13.70
N SER A 219 10.02 20.17 -12.44
CA SER A 219 11.32 20.48 -11.80
C SER A 219 11.13 20.89 -10.35
N VAL A 220 11.74 20.15 -9.41
CA VAL A 220 12.41 20.78 -8.26
C VAL A 220 13.69 19.98 -7.99
N PRO A 221 14.88 20.60 -8.11
CA PRO A 221 16.12 19.98 -7.69
C PRO A 221 16.33 20.28 -6.21
N THR A 222 16.42 19.27 -5.34
CA THR A 222 17.37 19.31 -4.21
C THR A 222 17.49 17.98 -3.46
N VAL A 223 18.75 17.58 -3.29
CA VAL A 223 19.32 16.66 -2.28
C VAL A 223 18.86 15.20 -2.31
N ARG A 224 19.78 14.33 -2.75
CA ARG A 224 19.73 12.86 -2.63
C ARG A 224 19.32 12.43 -1.21
N LYS A 225 18.11 11.89 -1.06
CA LYS A 225 17.66 11.04 0.07
C LYS A 225 16.58 10.07 -0.43
N LYS A 226 16.81 8.76 -0.21
CA LYS A 226 16.01 7.58 -0.63
C LYS A 226 15.70 7.52 -2.14
N ALA A 227 15.67 6.32 -2.71
CA ALA A 227 15.05 6.14 -4.02
C ALA A 227 13.56 6.38 -3.83
N THR A 228 13.08 7.58 -4.18
CA THR A 228 11.66 7.90 -4.11
C THR A 228 10.94 6.90 -5.01
N PRO A 229 9.94 6.15 -4.51
CA PRO A 229 9.16 5.27 -5.36
C PRO A 229 8.59 6.10 -6.51
N SER A 230 8.56 5.55 -7.72
CA SER A 230 7.91 6.23 -8.84
C SER A 230 6.40 6.20 -8.61
N LEU A 231 5.73 7.33 -8.82
CA LEU A 231 4.27 7.34 -8.88
C LEU A 231 3.81 6.28 -9.88
N PRO A 232 2.76 5.49 -9.54
CA PRO A 232 2.21 4.53 -10.49
C PRO A 232 1.83 5.24 -11.80
N PRO A 233 1.94 4.54 -12.94
CA PRO A 233 1.55 5.09 -14.23
C PRO A 233 0.05 5.38 -14.16
N ALA A 234 -0.35 6.61 -14.45
CA ALA A 234 -1.77 6.97 -14.53
C ALA A 234 -2.25 6.86 -15.98
N SER A 235 -3.53 6.56 -16.18
CA SER A 235 -4.14 6.60 -17.52
C SER A 235 -4.02 8.01 -18.11
N ALA A 236 -3.59 8.12 -19.36
CA ALA A 236 -3.41 9.39 -20.06
C ALA A 236 -4.73 10.02 -20.55
N ALA A 237 -5.85 9.28 -20.49
CA ALA A 237 -7.16 9.75 -20.89
C ALA A 237 -7.78 10.68 -19.83
N ASN A 238 -8.54 11.69 -20.26
CA ASN A 238 -9.28 12.57 -19.35
C ASN A 238 -10.30 11.77 -18.52
N TYR A 239 -10.46 12.11 -17.24
CA TYR A 239 -11.46 11.49 -16.40
C TYR A 239 -12.87 12.01 -16.76
N GLU A 240 -13.76 11.13 -17.20
CA GLU A 240 -15.19 11.40 -17.36
C GLU A 240 -15.98 10.60 -16.31
N ALA A 241 -16.91 11.25 -15.62
CA ALA A 241 -17.78 10.60 -14.64
C ALA A 241 -18.83 9.77 -15.38
N GLU A 242 -18.56 8.48 -15.54
CA GLU A 242 -19.38 7.56 -16.34
C GLU A 242 -20.35 6.76 -15.45
N PRO A 243 -21.51 6.33 -15.97
CA PRO A 243 -22.46 5.51 -15.23
C PRO A 243 -21.79 4.18 -14.86
N ALA A 244 -21.71 3.91 -13.55
CA ALA A 244 -21.19 2.68 -12.99
C ALA A 244 -22.33 1.95 -12.30
N TRP A 245 -22.52 0.65 -12.59
CA TRP A 245 -23.53 -0.15 -11.91
C TRP A 245 -23.28 -0.16 -10.42
N ALA A 246 -24.29 0.10 -9.59
CA ALA A 246 -24.11 0.18 -8.16
C ALA A 246 -23.65 -1.17 -7.59
N MET A 247 -22.76 -1.15 -6.58
CA MET A 247 -22.28 -2.39 -5.95
C MET A 247 -23.44 -3.16 -5.32
N GLU A 248 -24.45 -2.47 -4.76
CA GLU A 248 -25.64 -3.16 -4.21
C GLU A 248 -26.40 -3.94 -5.30
N GLN A 249 -26.55 -3.38 -6.50
CA GLN A 249 -27.22 -4.04 -7.62
C GLN A 249 -26.43 -5.27 -8.10
N TYR A 250 -25.10 -5.15 -8.17
CA TYR A 250 -24.22 -6.28 -8.52
C TYR A 250 -24.31 -7.43 -7.51
N GLU A 251 -24.23 -7.13 -6.20
CA GLU A 251 -24.39 -8.16 -5.16
C GLU A 251 -25.77 -8.80 -5.21
N GLN A 252 -26.80 -8.01 -5.51
CA GLN A 252 -28.16 -8.54 -5.66
C GLN A 252 -28.25 -9.50 -6.86
N ALA A 253 -27.63 -9.16 -7.99
CA ALA A 253 -27.60 -10.06 -9.15
C ALA A 253 -26.82 -11.35 -8.86
N LEU A 254 -25.67 -11.25 -8.17
CA LEU A 254 -24.92 -12.43 -7.73
C LEU A 254 -25.73 -13.31 -6.78
N LYS A 255 -26.52 -12.70 -5.87
CA LYS A 255 -27.42 -13.44 -4.98
C LYS A 255 -28.49 -14.22 -5.76
N ILE A 256 -29.13 -13.59 -6.75
CA ILE A 256 -30.12 -14.27 -7.62
C ILE A 256 -29.48 -15.46 -8.35
N VAL A 257 -28.26 -15.25 -8.85
CA VAL A 257 -27.48 -16.30 -9.53
C VAL A 257 -27.11 -17.42 -8.55
N GLN A 258 -26.74 -17.12 -7.31
CA GLN A 258 -26.47 -18.12 -6.28
C GLN A 258 -27.71 -18.93 -5.89
N ASP A 259 -28.86 -18.28 -5.75
CA ASP A 259 -30.14 -18.95 -5.41
C ASP A 259 -30.54 -19.97 -6.49
N MET A 260 -30.06 -19.83 -7.72
CA MET A 260 -30.26 -20.82 -8.78
C MET A 260 -29.54 -22.15 -8.49
N ALA A 261 -28.45 -22.15 -7.73
CA ALA A 261 -27.79 -23.40 -7.29
C ALA A 261 -28.76 -24.29 -6.53
N LEU A 262 -29.55 -23.70 -5.63
CA LEU A 262 -30.55 -24.41 -4.83
C LEU A 262 -31.67 -25.01 -5.71
N VAL A 263 -32.04 -24.34 -6.81
CA VAL A 263 -33.01 -24.87 -7.77
C VAL A 263 -32.44 -26.10 -8.49
N MET A 264 -31.16 -26.08 -8.86
CA MET A 264 -30.48 -27.22 -9.48
C MET A 264 -30.38 -28.41 -8.53
N GLU A 265 -30.11 -28.17 -7.25
CA GLU A 265 -30.08 -29.20 -6.20
C GLU A 265 -31.46 -29.82 -5.94
N ARG A 266 -32.52 -29.01 -5.99
CA ARG A 266 -33.90 -29.46 -5.73
C ARG A 266 -34.55 -30.17 -6.91
N SER A 267 -34.06 -29.97 -8.13
CA SER A 267 -34.66 -30.55 -9.34
C SER A 267 -33.60 -31.10 -10.29
N PRO A 268 -32.76 -32.05 -9.83
CA PRO A 268 -31.56 -32.44 -10.56
C PRO A 268 -31.85 -33.04 -11.93
N ASP A 269 -32.93 -33.81 -12.07
CA ASP A 269 -33.32 -34.45 -13.34
C ASP A 269 -33.60 -33.43 -14.47
N ALA A 270 -34.09 -32.23 -14.13
CA ALA A 270 -34.36 -31.18 -15.11
C ALA A 270 -33.06 -30.62 -15.73
N PHE A 271 -31.93 -30.71 -15.01
CA PHE A 271 -30.67 -30.07 -15.42
C PHE A 271 -29.64 -31.04 -16.03
N LYS A 272 -29.89 -32.36 -16.00
CA LYS A 272 -28.96 -33.39 -16.51
C LYS A 272 -28.62 -33.23 -17.99
N THR A 273 -29.64 -33.01 -18.81
CA THR A 273 -29.51 -32.93 -20.28
C THR A 273 -29.21 -31.53 -20.78
N MET A 274 -29.21 -30.53 -19.90
CA MET A 274 -28.99 -29.14 -20.28
C MET A 274 -27.53 -28.89 -20.66
N ASN A 275 -27.35 -28.18 -21.77
CA ASN A 275 -26.08 -27.64 -22.20
C ASN A 275 -25.87 -26.22 -21.65
N GLU A 276 -24.73 -25.61 -21.96
CA GLU A 276 -24.33 -24.30 -21.44
C GLU A 276 -25.34 -23.20 -21.79
N GLU A 277 -25.88 -23.27 -23.01
CA GLU A 277 -26.88 -22.33 -23.54
C GLU A 277 -28.22 -22.44 -22.80
N ALA A 278 -28.70 -23.66 -22.55
CA ALA A 278 -29.93 -23.90 -21.80
C ALA A 278 -29.80 -23.43 -20.35
N LEU A 279 -28.67 -23.74 -19.69
CA LEU A 279 -28.40 -23.26 -18.33
C LEU A 279 -28.38 -21.73 -18.29
N ARG A 280 -27.66 -21.09 -19.21
CA ARG A 280 -27.60 -19.64 -19.35
C ARG A 280 -28.99 -19.02 -19.52
N GLN A 281 -29.86 -19.63 -20.32
CA GLN A 281 -31.23 -19.17 -20.51
C GLN A 281 -32.02 -19.19 -19.19
N HIS A 282 -31.85 -20.23 -18.35
CA HIS A 282 -32.48 -20.28 -17.04
C HIS A 282 -32.00 -19.17 -16.10
N PHE A 283 -30.69 -18.89 -16.07
CA PHE A 283 -30.17 -17.74 -15.30
C PHE A 283 -30.75 -16.42 -15.80
N LEU A 284 -30.84 -16.24 -17.12
CA LEU A 284 -31.38 -15.03 -17.73
C LEU A 284 -32.85 -14.79 -17.34
N VAL A 285 -33.68 -15.84 -17.38
CA VAL A 285 -35.10 -15.74 -17.01
C VAL A 285 -35.26 -15.37 -15.53
N GLN A 286 -34.45 -15.94 -14.63
CA GLN A 286 -34.50 -15.61 -13.20
C GLN A 286 -34.01 -14.19 -12.93
N LEU A 287 -32.92 -13.78 -13.58
CA LEU A 287 -32.41 -12.42 -13.51
C LEU A 287 -33.48 -11.43 -13.98
N ASN A 288 -34.00 -11.55 -15.20
CA ASN A 288 -35.03 -10.63 -15.69
C ASN A 288 -36.31 -10.65 -14.82
N GLY A 289 -36.78 -11.82 -14.41
CA GLY A 289 -37.98 -11.93 -13.57
C GLY A 289 -37.86 -11.22 -12.21
N GLN A 290 -36.68 -11.26 -11.57
CA GLN A 290 -36.48 -10.64 -10.26
C GLN A 290 -35.89 -9.21 -10.32
N PHE A 291 -35.20 -8.86 -11.41
CA PHE A 291 -34.63 -7.52 -11.60
C PHE A 291 -35.62 -6.56 -12.24
N GLU A 292 -36.35 -6.96 -13.30
CA GLU A 292 -37.34 -6.09 -13.96
C GLU A 292 -38.55 -5.81 -13.05
N GLY A 293 -38.95 -6.79 -12.24
CA GLY A 293 -40.04 -6.65 -11.26
C GLY A 293 -39.78 -5.62 -10.15
N LYS A 294 -38.55 -5.10 -10.03
CA LYS A 294 -38.15 -4.05 -9.07
C LYS A 294 -38.11 -2.64 -9.68
N ALA A 295 -38.70 -2.44 -10.86
CA ALA A 295 -38.87 -1.14 -11.51
C ALA A 295 -37.57 -0.40 -11.89
N THR A 296 -36.47 -1.12 -12.13
CA THR A 296 -35.18 -0.51 -12.53
C THR A 296 -35.01 -0.29 -14.03
N GLY A 297 -35.86 -0.86 -14.89
CA GLY A 297 -35.78 -0.67 -16.35
C GLY A 297 -34.51 -1.25 -17.02
N GLU A 298 -33.66 -1.95 -16.25
CA GLU A 298 -32.44 -2.61 -16.71
C GLU A 298 -32.77 -4.06 -17.12
N THR A 299 -32.63 -4.40 -18.41
CA THR A 299 -32.90 -5.75 -18.93
C THR A 299 -31.59 -6.48 -19.25
N PHE A 300 -31.45 -7.71 -18.75
CA PHE A 300 -30.35 -8.58 -19.14
C PHE A 300 -30.61 -9.15 -20.53
N ASN A 301 -29.63 -8.99 -21.41
CA ASN A 301 -29.64 -9.43 -22.80
C ASN A 301 -28.55 -10.47 -23.04
N MET A 302 -28.71 -11.25 -24.11
CA MET A 302 -27.66 -12.13 -24.60
C MET A 302 -26.70 -11.36 -25.52
N ALA A 303 -25.41 -11.65 -25.42
CA ALA A 303 -24.46 -11.36 -26.49
C ALA A 303 -23.60 -12.59 -26.78
N GLY A 304 -23.34 -12.83 -28.07
CA GLY A 304 -22.64 -14.04 -28.48
C GLY A 304 -23.39 -15.31 -28.11
N LYS A 305 -22.64 -16.38 -27.80
CA LYS A 305 -23.20 -17.71 -27.47
C LYS A 305 -23.32 -17.95 -25.96
N THR A 306 -22.48 -17.32 -25.15
CA THR A 306 -22.23 -17.74 -23.75
C THR A 306 -22.38 -16.61 -22.72
N ASP A 307 -22.68 -15.38 -23.15
CA ASP A 307 -22.58 -14.20 -22.29
C ASP A 307 -23.96 -13.65 -21.90
N ILE A 308 -24.08 -13.25 -20.63
CA ILE A 308 -25.21 -12.47 -20.09
C ILE A 308 -24.72 -11.04 -19.90
N LEU A 309 -25.34 -10.09 -20.57
CA LEU A 309 -25.00 -8.66 -20.48
C LEU A 309 -26.13 -7.88 -19.85
N LEU A 310 -25.80 -6.93 -18.97
CA LEU A 310 -26.71 -5.86 -18.58
C LEU A 310 -26.32 -4.58 -19.29
N ARG A 311 -27.31 -3.89 -19.90
CA ARG A 311 -27.08 -2.61 -20.59
C ARG A 311 -27.85 -1.47 -19.94
N GLU A 312 -27.18 -0.34 -19.82
CA GLU A 312 -27.78 0.96 -19.49
C GLU A 312 -27.49 1.92 -20.66
N GLY A 313 -28.53 2.22 -21.47
CA GLY A 313 -28.35 2.89 -22.76
C GLY A 313 -27.55 2.03 -23.75
N ASP A 314 -26.52 2.62 -24.38
CA ASP A 314 -25.60 1.92 -25.30
C ASP A 314 -24.41 1.23 -24.59
N ARG A 315 -24.41 1.15 -23.25
CA ARG A 315 -23.24 0.74 -22.46
C ARG A 315 -23.48 -0.57 -21.70
N ASN A 316 -22.49 -1.47 -21.69
CA ASN A 316 -22.53 -2.70 -20.89
C ASN A 316 -22.04 -2.40 -19.46
N VAL A 317 -22.89 -2.61 -18.47
CA VAL A 317 -22.61 -2.29 -17.06
C VAL A 317 -22.35 -3.55 -16.20
N PHE A 318 -22.71 -4.74 -16.72
CA PHE A 318 -22.37 -6.05 -16.17
C PHE A 318 -22.23 -7.10 -17.26
N ILE A 319 -21.31 -8.04 -17.04
CA ILE A 319 -21.01 -9.14 -17.94
C ILE A 319 -20.87 -10.41 -17.11
N ALA A 320 -21.64 -11.46 -17.43
CA ALA A 320 -21.40 -12.80 -16.92
C ALA A 320 -21.12 -13.78 -18.04
N GLU A 321 -20.00 -14.49 -17.94
CA GLU A 321 -19.66 -15.60 -18.83
C GLU A 321 -20.13 -16.91 -18.19
N CYS A 322 -20.84 -17.75 -18.93
CA CYS A 322 -21.21 -19.09 -18.48
C CYS A 322 -20.25 -20.11 -19.10
N LYS A 323 -19.66 -21.01 -18.30
CA LYS A 323 -18.74 -22.03 -18.82
C LYS A 323 -18.81 -23.36 -18.09
N PHE A 324 -18.86 -24.48 -18.81
CA PHE A 324 -18.55 -25.78 -18.21
C PHE A 324 -17.08 -25.91 -17.85
N TRP A 325 -16.81 -26.41 -16.65
CA TRP A 325 -15.45 -26.77 -16.24
C TRP A 325 -14.92 -27.92 -17.10
N LYS A 326 -13.86 -27.63 -17.86
CA LYS A 326 -13.10 -28.61 -18.66
C LYS A 326 -11.60 -28.54 -18.38
N GLY A 327 -11.23 -27.93 -17.25
CA GLY A 327 -9.85 -27.72 -16.81
C GLY A 327 -9.34 -26.28 -16.96
N PRO A 328 -8.14 -25.99 -16.41
CA PRO A 328 -7.57 -24.64 -16.30
C PRO A 328 -7.50 -23.86 -17.61
N LYS A 329 -7.13 -24.52 -18.71
CA LYS A 329 -6.97 -23.86 -20.02
C LYS A 329 -8.29 -23.25 -20.52
N VAL A 330 -9.37 -24.04 -20.51
CA VAL A 330 -10.69 -23.58 -20.94
C VAL A 330 -11.22 -22.47 -20.03
N PHE A 331 -10.87 -22.51 -18.74
CA PHE A 331 -11.23 -21.46 -17.80
C PHE A 331 -10.42 -20.17 -18.03
N SER A 332 -9.12 -20.26 -18.35
CA SER A 332 -8.32 -19.11 -18.77
C SER A 332 -8.89 -18.44 -20.01
N ASP A 333 -9.27 -19.22 -21.03
CA ASP A 333 -9.89 -18.71 -22.25
C ASP A 333 -11.19 -17.94 -21.94
N ALA A 334 -11.94 -18.36 -20.92
CA ALA A 334 -13.15 -17.67 -20.46
C ALA A 334 -12.84 -16.32 -19.77
N ILE A 335 -11.72 -16.21 -19.03
CA ILE A 335 -11.25 -14.93 -18.47
C ILE A 335 -10.87 -13.99 -19.61
N ASP A 336 -10.13 -14.47 -20.61
CA ASP A 336 -9.74 -13.68 -21.78
C ASP A 336 -10.96 -13.20 -22.59
N GLN A 337 -11.93 -14.08 -22.81
CA GLN A 337 -13.19 -13.73 -23.47
C GLN A 337 -13.93 -12.63 -22.70
N LEU A 338 -14.10 -12.79 -21.39
CA LEU A 338 -14.75 -11.79 -20.54
C LEU A 338 -14.02 -10.44 -20.58
N LEU A 339 -12.68 -10.45 -20.49
CA LEU A 339 -11.87 -9.22 -20.55
C LEU A 339 -11.87 -8.56 -21.94
N SER A 340 -12.15 -9.31 -23.01
CA SER A 340 -12.33 -8.75 -24.36
C SER A 340 -13.60 -7.91 -24.48
N TYR A 341 -14.66 -8.29 -23.76
CA TYR A 341 -15.92 -7.53 -23.68
C TYR A 341 -15.89 -6.44 -22.61
N ALA A 342 -14.98 -6.51 -21.64
CA ALA A 342 -14.78 -5.52 -20.59
C ALA A 342 -14.10 -4.25 -21.15
N THR A 343 -14.85 -3.48 -21.94
CA THR A 343 -14.37 -2.29 -22.65
C THR A 343 -14.30 -1.03 -21.77
N TRP A 344 -14.87 -1.03 -20.55
CA TRP A 344 -15.09 0.19 -19.77
C TRP A 344 -14.56 0.15 -18.32
N ARG A 345 -14.61 1.31 -17.67
CA ARG A 345 -14.01 1.63 -16.37
C ARG A 345 -14.97 1.21 -15.25
N ASP A 346 -14.46 0.53 -14.22
CA ASP A 346 -15.23 -0.08 -13.10
C ASP A 346 -16.19 -1.21 -13.52
N GLY A 347 -15.71 -2.11 -14.37
CA GLY A 347 -16.45 -3.30 -14.80
C GLY A 347 -16.66 -4.27 -13.64
N LYS A 348 -17.92 -4.62 -13.38
CA LYS A 348 -18.25 -5.76 -12.52
C LYS A 348 -18.64 -6.92 -13.41
N ALA A 349 -18.01 -8.06 -13.18
CA ALA A 349 -18.17 -9.22 -14.03
C ALA A 349 -18.31 -10.49 -13.21
N ALA A 350 -18.85 -11.52 -13.83
CA ALA A 350 -18.97 -12.84 -13.23
C ALA A 350 -18.56 -13.95 -14.20
N ILE A 351 -18.02 -15.04 -13.67
CA ILE A 351 -17.92 -16.30 -14.43
C ILE A 351 -18.70 -17.35 -13.67
N LEU A 352 -19.69 -17.93 -14.32
CA LEU A 352 -20.52 -19.02 -13.79
C LEU A 352 -19.95 -20.34 -14.30
N VAL A 353 -19.25 -21.03 -13.42
CA VAL A 353 -18.58 -22.30 -13.71
C VAL A 353 -19.53 -23.46 -13.42
N PHE A 354 -19.91 -24.19 -14.44
CA PHE A 354 -20.73 -25.39 -14.32
C PHE A 354 -19.83 -26.62 -14.18
N ASN A 355 -19.84 -27.22 -13.00
CA ASN A 355 -19.06 -28.42 -12.70
C ASN A 355 -19.95 -29.67 -12.85
N ARG A 356 -19.61 -30.53 -13.81
CA ARG A 356 -20.26 -31.83 -14.00
C ARG A 356 -19.23 -32.96 -13.87
N GLY A 357 -19.22 -33.62 -12.72
CA GLY A 357 -18.44 -34.85 -12.53
C GLY A 357 -16.99 -34.70 -12.10
N THR A 358 -16.54 -33.51 -11.71
CA THR A 358 -15.24 -33.30 -11.05
C THR A 358 -15.46 -32.96 -9.58
N GLU A 359 -14.56 -33.35 -8.69
CA GLU A 359 -14.60 -32.94 -7.28
C GLU A 359 -14.54 -31.40 -7.16
N THR A 360 -15.49 -30.81 -6.43
CA THR A 360 -15.63 -29.34 -6.34
C THR A 360 -14.36 -28.67 -5.79
N SER A 361 -13.68 -29.29 -4.84
CA SER A 361 -12.39 -28.81 -4.30
C SER A 361 -11.29 -28.71 -5.37
N THR A 362 -11.26 -29.67 -6.32
CA THR A 362 -10.33 -29.66 -7.44
C THR A 362 -10.64 -28.54 -8.41
N VAL A 363 -11.93 -28.30 -8.67
CA VAL A 363 -12.38 -27.17 -9.51
C VAL A 363 -12.03 -25.83 -8.86
N LEU A 364 -12.33 -25.65 -7.58
CA LEU A 364 -12.02 -24.42 -6.84
C LEU A 364 -10.50 -24.14 -6.80
N GLY A 365 -9.67 -25.14 -6.51
CA GLY A 365 -8.21 -24.99 -6.56
C GLY A 365 -7.69 -24.67 -7.97
N GLY A 366 -8.30 -25.28 -9.00
CA GLY A 366 -8.01 -24.98 -10.40
C GLY A 366 -8.37 -23.54 -10.78
N ILE A 367 -9.53 -23.04 -10.32
CA ILE A 367 -9.97 -21.66 -10.54
C ILE A 367 -8.98 -20.69 -9.88
N ASP A 368 -8.69 -20.84 -8.58
CA ASP A 368 -7.84 -19.91 -7.83
C ASP A 368 -6.42 -19.83 -8.40
N SER A 369 -5.81 -20.98 -8.71
CA SER A 369 -4.50 -21.02 -9.36
C SER A 369 -4.50 -20.38 -10.75
N THR A 370 -5.55 -20.62 -11.56
CA THR A 370 -5.64 -20.04 -12.91
C THR A 370 -5.81 -18.52 -12.87
N VAL A 371 -6.69 -17.99 -12.00
CA VAL A 371 -6.88 -16.54 -11.90
C VAL A 371 -5.61 -15.86 -11.39
N LYS A 372 -4.96 -16.40 -10.35
CA LYS A 372 -3.72 -15.81 -9.80
C LYS A 372 -2.55 -15.85 -10.78
N ALA A 373 -2.51 -16.83 -11.69
CA ALA A 373 -1.51 -16.93 -12.74
C ALA A 373 -1.82 -16.05 -13.96
N HIS A 374 -3.03 -15.50 -14.06
CA HIS A 374 -3.45 -14.69 -15.20
C HIS A 374 -2.67 -13.37 -15.26
N THR A 375 -2.25 -12.94 -16.45
CA THR A 375 -1.44 -11.72 -16.64
C THR A 375 -2.13 -10.46 -16.14
N ASN A 376 -3.46 -10.48 -16.13
CA ASN A 376 -4.29 -9.36 -15.72
C ASN A 376 -4.64 -9.36 -14.23
N PHE A 377 -4.18 -10.35 -13.47
CA PHE A 377 -4.45 -10.43 -12.05
C PHE A 377 -3.79 -9.28 -11.28
N LYS A 378 -4.57 -8.62 -10.40
CA LYS A 378 -4.04 -7.63 -9.45
C LYS A 378 -4.05 -8.17 -8.02
N ARG A 379 -5.21 -8.63 -7.54
CA ARG A 379 -5.38 -9.11 -6.15
C ARG A 379 -6.60 -10.00 -5.97
N ALA A 380 -6.57 -10.82 -4.93
CA ALA A 380 -7.74 -11.51 -4.41
C ALA A 380 -8.48 -10.62 -3.40
N MET A 381 -9.81 -10.73 -3.36
CA MET A 381 -10.65 -10.06 -2.38
C MET A 381 -11.27 -11.09 -1.45
N ASN A 382 -11.40 -10.75 -0.17
CA ASN A 382 -12.13 -11.60 0.76
C ASN A 382 -13.62 -11.58 0.38
N TRP A 383 -14.15 -12.75 0.05
CA TRP A 383 -15.57 -12.92 -0.25
C TRP A 383 -16.06 -14.19 0.44
N GLN A 384 -16.98 -14.03 1.38
CA GLN A 384 -17.41 -15.07 2.31
C GLN A 384 -18.47 -15.96 1.64
N HIS A 385 -18.07 -16.77 0.67
CA HIS A 385 -18.93 -17.78 0.06
C HIS A 385 -18.13 -19.03 -0.33
N GLU A 386 -18.59 -20.20 0.08
CA GLU A 386 -17.84 -21.47 -0.09
C GLU A 386 -17.79 -21.95 -1.55
N SER A 387 -18.70 -21.48 -2.39
CA SER A 387 -18.85 -21.92 -3.78
C SER A 387 -18.11 -21.05 -4.81
N GLY A 388 -17.25 -20.13 -4.37
CA GLY A 388 -16.61 -19.22 -5.31
C GLY A 388 -15.53 -18.32 -4.73
N PHE A 389 -15.04 -17.43 -5.57
CA PHE A 389 -13.97 -16.49 -5.25
C PHE A 389 -14.22 -15.13 -5.87
N ARG A 390 -13.60 -14.10 -5.30
CA ARG A 390 -13.63 -12.75 -5.87
C ARG A 390 -12.23 -12.19 -6.04
N TYR A 391 -12.01 -11.57 -7.20
CA TYR A 391 -10.71 -11.05 -7.61
C TYR A 391 -10.87 -9.65 -8.20
N VAL A 392 -9.76 -8.92 -8.22
CA VAL A 392 -9.59 -7.73 -9.04
C VAL A 392 -8.58 -8.01 -10.13
N LEU A 393 -9.00 -7.81 -11.37
CA LEU A 393 -8.17 -7.87 -12.57
C LEU A 393 -8.04 -6.47 -13.17
N HIS A 394 -7.05 -6.26 -14.03
CA HIS A 394 -6.99 -5.06 -14.86
C HIS A 394 -7.46 -5.32 -16.30
N SER A 395 -8.00 -4.31 -16.98
CA SER A 395 -8.38 -4.40 -18.40
C SER A 395 -7.15 -4.67 -19.29
N ASN A 396 -7.38 -5.28 -20.46
CA ASN A 396 -6.36 -5.46 -21.51
C ASN A 396 -5.86 -4.12 -22.08
N SER A 397 -6.72 -3.10 -22.07
CA SER A 397 -6.42 -1.79 -22.66
C SER A 397 -5.66 -0.84 -21.72
N ASP A 398 -5.82 -0.99 -20.41
CA ASP A 398 -5.27 -0.07 -19.40
C ASP A 398 -5.15 -0.77 -18.04
N LYS A 399 -3.91 -0.85 -17.53
CA LYS A 399 -3.60 -1.50 -16.23
C LYS A 399 -4.22 -0.78 -15.02
N ASN A 400 -4.62 0.48 -15.17
CA ASN A 400 -5.30 1.24 -14.12
C ASN A 400 -6.80 0.99 -14.07
N ARG A 401 -7.38 0.38 -15.11
CA ARG A 401 -8.80 0.05 -15.15
C ARG A 401 -9.02 -1.29 -14.47
N GLU A 402 -9.61 -1.25 -13.29
CA GLU A 402 -9.90 -2.44 -12.50
C GLU A 402 -11.26 -3.05 -12.88
N VAL A 403 -11.32 -4.38 -12.87
CA VAL A 403 -12.51 -5.20 -13.10
C VAL A 403 -12.68 -6.12 -11.89
N ILE A 404 -13.83 -6.01 -11.21
CA ILE A 404 -14.19 -6.94 -10.14
C ILE A 404 -14.76 -8.19 -10.78
N LEU A 405 -14.05 -9.31 -10.66
CA LEU A 405 -14.48 -10.61 -11.14
C LEU A 405 -14.94 -11.47 -9.97
N THR A 406 -16.20 -11.91 -10.01
CA THR A 406 -16.71 -12.95 -9.10
C THR A 406 -16.86 -14.27 -9.86
N VAL A 407 -16.19 -15.31 -9.40
CA VAL A 407 -16.29 -16.66 -9.98
C VAL A 407 -17.18 -17.50 -9.07
N LEU A 408 -18.25 -18.06 -9.63
CA LEU A 408 -19.22 -18.89 -8.93
C LEU A 408 -19.24 -20.29 -9.53
N THR A 409 -19.13 -21.32 -8.70
CA THR A 409 -19.13 -22.72 -9.12
C THR A 409 -20.47 -23.37 -8.76
N PHE A 410 -21.11 -23.97 -9.75
CA PHE A 410 -22.39 -24.69 -9.61
C PHE A 410 -22.19 -26.16 -9.92
N HIS A 411 -22.71 -27.03 -9.04
CA HIS A 411 -22.75 -28.45 -9.32
C HIS A 411 -23.92 -28.76 -10.26
N VAL A 412 -23.61 -29.29 -11.44
CA VAL A 412 -24.62 -29.72 -12.41
C VAL A 412 -24.72 -31.26 -12.38
N PRO A 413 -25.89 -31.83 -12.09
CA PRO A 413 -26.10 -33.27 -12.04
C PRO A 413 -25.71 -33.97 -13.35
N LYS A 414 -25.30 -35.24 -13.22
CA LYS A 414 -25.04 -36.15 -14.34
C LYS A 414 -26.30 -36.85 -14.80
#